data_AF-A0A1B2HEP8-F1
#
_entry.id   AF-A0A1B2HEP8-F1
#
_cell.length_a   1.000
_cell.length_b   1.000
_cell.length_c   1.000
_cell.angle_alpha   90.00
_cell.angle_beta   90.00
_cell.angle_gamma   90.00
#
_symmetry.space_group_name_H-M   'P 1'
#
loop_
_entity.id
_entity.type
_entity.pdbx_description
1 polymer ?
#
loop_
_entity_poly.entity_id
_entity_poly.type
_entity_poly.pdbx_seq_one_letter_code
_entity_poly.pdbx_strand_id
1 'polypeptide(L)'
;MRPVQTLLHHAAAALDWDGVVVPDVAVLGQQVSAVVRLLPEVHEWRTQNGWPPRADPSWFRSWFEPAAHDRLPVAAVELVGVLVSESTTDRALQSCGTLLTLAPCAVMLPRTGESQAWSFIELDYYGIGVVVADESSADLMVPPEDRSPEFGPSLFGRWLLEVLYERVLKASHASQLT
;
A
#
# COMPACT_ATOMS: atom_id res chain seq x y z
N MET A 1 16.49 12.45 -5.88
CA MET A 1 15.52 11.73 -5.01
C MET A 1 15.52 12.38 -3.64
N ARG A 2 14.36 12.62 -3.04
CA ARG A 2 14.29 13.15 -1.65
C ARG A 2 14.65 12.02 -0.68
N PRO A 3 15.31 12.29 0.47
CA PRO A 3 15.77 11.26 1.41
C PRO A 3 14.68 10.26 1.84
N VAL A 4 13.46 10.76 2.09
CA VAL A 4 12.29 9.95 2.47
C VAL A 4 11.91 8.92 1.40
N GLN A 5 12.01 9.29 0.12
CA GLN A 5 11.63 8.37 -0.96
C GLN A 5 12.61 7.20 -1.05
N THR A 6 13.90 7.45 -0.87
CA THR A 6 14.92 6.38 -0.80
C THR A 6 14.62 5.42 0.35
N LEU A 7 14.29 5.97 1.52
CA LEU A 7 14.00 5.19 2.72
C LEU A 7 12.80 4.25 2.53
N LEU A 8 11.72 4.73 1.90
CA LEU A 8 10.54 3.91 1.62
C LEU A 8 10.86 2.74 0.68
N HIS A 9 11.79 2.91 -0.28
CA HIS A 9 12.23 1.81 -1.14
C HIS A 9 13.05 0.78 -0.37
N HIS A 10 13.93 1.22 0.54
CA HIS A 10 14.65 0.29 1.42
C HIS A 10 13.69 -0.50 2.31
N ALA A 11 12.67 0.15 2.88
CA ALA A 11 11.68 -0.52 3.70
C ALA A 11 10.85 -1.54 2.90
N ALA A 12 10.41 -1.19 1.69
CA ALA A 12 9.73 -2.13 0.80
C ALA A 12 10.63 -3.33 0.44
N ALA A 13 11.91 -3.09 0.16
CA ALA A 13 12.86 -4.15 -0.13
C ALA A 13 13.11 -5.08 1.08
N ALA A 14 13.20 -4.53 2.30
CA ALA A 14 13.35 -5.31 3.52
C ALA A 14 12.14 -6.22 3.80
N LEU A 15 10.96 -5.83 3.33
CA LEU A 15 9.70 -6.59 3.43
C LEU A 15 9.50 -7.59 2.29
N ASP A 16 10.43 -7.67 1.33
CA ASP A 16 10.27 -8.45 0.09
C ASP A 16 9.02 -8.04 -0.71
N TRP A 17 8.68 -6.74 -0.68
CA TRP A 17 7.53 -6.19 -1.38
C TRP A 17 7.92 -5.68 -2.76
N ASP A 18 7.71 -6.52 -3.78
CA ASP A 18 7.96 -6.18 -5.17
C ASP A 18 6.85 -5.32 -5.80
N GLY A 19 7.15 -4.05 -6.03
CA GLY A 19 6.26 -3.14 -6.73
C GLY A 19 6.76 -1.69 -6.78
N VAL A 20 5.89 -0.80 -7.25
CA VAL A 20 6.11 0.64 -7.24
C VAL A 20 5.68 1.20 -5.88
N VAL A 21 6.59 1.92 -5.21
CA VAL A 21 6.26 2.66 -3.99
C VAL A 21 5.51 3.94 -4.36
N VAL A 22 4.25 4.04 -3.93
CA VAL A 22 3.39 5.20 -4.09
C VAL A 22 3.26 5.92 -2.74
N PRO A 23 3.97 7.04 -2.53
CA PRO A 23 3.91 7.78 -1.27
C PRO A 23 2.63 8.62 -1.14
N ASP A 24 2.40 9.14 0.07
CA ASP A 24 1.39 10.16 0.40
C ASP A 24 -0.04 9.79 -0.07
N VAL A 25 -0.44 8.54 0.17
CA VAL A 25 -1.78 8.03 -0.12
C VAL A 25 -2.66 8.24 1.10
N ALA A 26 -3.77 8.97 0.92
CA ALA A 26 -4.78 9.13 1.96
C ALA A 26 -5.69 7.90 2.01
N VAL A 27 -5.66 7.14 3.10
CA VAL A 27 -6.43 5.89 3.27
C VAL A 27 -7.03 5.84 4.66
N LEU A 28 -8.36 5.74 4.77
CA LEU A 28 -9.07 5.61 6.07
C LEU A 28 -8.66 6.66 7.12
N GLY A 29 -8.38 7.89 6.68
CA GLY A 29 -7.95 9.00 7.54
C GLY A 29 -6.44 9.02 7.86
N GLN A 30 -5.66 8.07 7.35
CA GLN A 30 -4.21 7.99 7.49
C GLN A 30 -3.48 8.45 6.23
N GLN A 31 -2.25 8.94 6.38
CA GLN A 31 -1.31 9.15 5.27
C GLN A 31 -0.31 8.01 5.26
N VAL A 32 -0.27 7.26 4.16
CA VAL A 32 0.52 6.03 4.04
C VAL A 32 1.31 6.01 2.75
N SER A 33 2.28 5.12 2.68
CA SER A 33 2.89 4.71 1.41
C SER A 33 2.34 3.34 1.03
N ALA A 34 1.95 3.15 -0.22
CA ALA A 34 1.48 1.87 -0.73
C ALA A 34 2.57 1.26 -1.63
N VAL A 35 2.77 -0.05 -1.55
CA VAL A 35 3.54 -0.78 -2.56
C VAL A 35 2.56 -1.44 -3.51
N VAL A 36 2.70 -1.13 -4.81
CA VAL A 36 1.69 -1.45 -5.81
C VAL A 36 2.33 -2.17 -6.98
N ARG A 37 1.77 -3.32 -7.35
CA ARG A 37 2.22 -4.06 -8.53
C ARG A 37 1.26 -3.81 -9.68
N LEU A 38 1.79 -3.36 -10.82
CA LEU A 38 1.02 -3.26 -12.06
C LEU A 38 0.88 -4.67 -12.67
N LEU A 39 -0.34 -5.02 -13.09
CA LEU A 39 -0.65 -6.25 -13.80
C LEU A 39 -0.61 -5.96 -15.31
N PRO A 40 0.48 -6.30 -16.04
CA PRO A 40 0.70 -5.80 -17.39
C PRO A 40 -0.37 -6.23 -18.38
N GLU A 41 -0.81 -7.49 -18.30
CA GLU A 41 -1.85 -8.04 -19.18
C GLU A 41 -3.20 -7.32 -18.99
N VAL A 42 -3.56 -7.01 -17.74
CA VAL A 42 -4.79 -6.28 -17.43
C VAL A 42 -4.68 -4.81 -17.85
N HIS A 43 -3.52 -4.19 -17.63
CA HIS A 43 -3.24 -2.83 -18.07
C HIS A 43 -3.35 -2.70 -19.60
N GLU A 44 -2.74 -3.62 -20.34
CA GLU A 44 -2.79 -3.66 -21.79
C GLU A 44 -4.23 -3.82 -22.30
N TRP A 45 -4.95 -4.83 -21.78
CA TRP A 45 -6.34 -5.06 -22.14
C TRP A 45 -7.20 -3.82 -21.88
N ARG A 46 -7.06 -3.20 -20.70
CA ARG A 46 -7.81 -1.99 -20.35
C ARG A 46 -7.51 -0.84 -21.29
N THR A 47 -6.24 -0.64 -21.64
CA THR A 47 -5.81 0.42 -22.55
C THR A 47 -6.41 0.21 -23.95
N GLN A 48 -6.33 -1.00 -24.48
CA GLN A 48 -6.89 -1.36 -25.79
C GLN A 48 -8.42 -1.23 -25.84
N ASN A 49 -9.11 -1.44 -24.71
CA ASN A 49 -10.57 -1.43 -24.62
C ASN A 49 -11.14 -0.13 -24.03
N GLY A 50 -10.32 0.93 -23.88
CA GLY A 50 -10.80 2.24 -23.44
C GLY A 50 -11.23 2.31 -21.97
N TRP A 51 -10.56 1.56 -21.09
CA TRP A 51 -10.80 1.49 -19.64
C TRP A 51 -9.68 2.17 -18.83
N PRO A 52 -9.61 3.52 -18.82
CA PRO A 52 -8.62 4.24 -18.00
C PRO A 52 -8.85 4.01 -16.49
N PRO A 53 -7.90 4.41 -15.63
CA PRO A 53 -8.13 4.47 -14.18
C PRO A 53 -9.37 5.30 -13.84
N ARG A 54 -10.19 4.84 -12.89
CA ARG A 54 -11.38 5.56 -12.40
C ARG A 54 -11.25 5.93 -10.92
N ALA A 55 -10.37 6.90 -10.64
CA ALA A 55 -10.07 7.36 -9.29
C ALA A 55 -11.14 8.28 -8.68
N ASP A 56 -12.07 8.82 -9.47
CA ASP A 56 -13.16 9.67 -8.96
C ASP A 56 -14.19 8.83 -8.16
N PRO A 57 -14.36 9.07 -6.84
CA PRO A 57 -15.31 8.34 -6.01
C PRO A 57 -16.78 8.58 -6.40
N SER A 58 -17.11 9.54 -7.27
CA SER A 58 -18.47 9.69 -7.80
C SER A 58 -18.94 8.46 -8.61
N TRP A 59 -18.00 7.77 -9.27
CA TRP A 59 -18.25 6.54 -10.01
C TRP A 59 -18.69 5.37 -9.14
N PHE A 60 -18.34 5.42 -7.86
CA PHE A 60 -18.59 4.37 -6.89
C PHE A 60 -20.09 4.05 -6.75
N ARG A 61 -20.96 5.06 -6.93
CA ARG A 61 -22.43 4.87 -6.94
C ARG A 61 -22.89 3.91 -8.05
N SER A 62 -22.25 3.96 -9.21
CA SER A 62 -22.59 3.09 -10.35
C SER A 62 -22.15 1.63 -10.15
N TRP A 63 -21.25 1.35 -9.20
CA TRP A 63 -20.82 0.00 -8.86
C TRP A 63 -21.78 -0.73 -7.93
N PHE A 64 -22.69 -0.01 -7.26
CA PHE A 64 -23.74 -0.64 -6.43
C PHE A 64 -24.88 -1.21 -7.27
N GLU A 65 -24.97 -0.87 -8.56
CA GLU A 65 -26.01 -1.40 -9.44
C GLU A 65 -25.64 -2.84 -9.85
N PRO A 66 -26.46 -3.85 -9.51
CA PRO A 66 -26.15 -5.25 -9.85
C PRO A 66 -25.86 -5.48 -11.33
N ALA A 67 -26.50 -4.69 -12.21
CA ALA A 67 -26.31 -4.73 -13.65
C ALA A 67 -24.94 -4.22 -14.14
N ALA A 68 -24.17 -3.54 -13.29
CA ALA A 68 -22.85 -3.01 -13.62
C ALA A 68 -21.72 -3.98 -13.32
N HIS A 69 -21.90 -4.96 -12.43
CA HIS A 69 -20.82 -5.86 -11.98
C HIS A 69 -20.14 -6.61 -13.13
N ASP A 70 -20.90 -7.11 -14.11
CA ASP A 70 -20.35 -7.83 -15.27
C ASP A 70 -19.62 -6.93 -16.28
N ARG A 71 -19.68 -5.61 -16.08
CA ARG A 71 -19.11 -4.62 -17.00
C ARG A 71 -17.90 -3.90 -16.42
N LEU A 72 -17.52 -4.19 -15.17
CA LEU A 72 -16.37 -3.58 -14.55
C LEU A 72 -15.08 -4.32 -14.94
N PRO A 73 -14.05 -3.61 -15.41
CA PRO A 73 -12.78 -4.24 -15.71
C PRO A 73 -12.16 -4.79 -14.43
N VAL A 74 -11.35 -5.84 -14.56
CA VAL A 74 -10.51 -6.31 -13.44
C VAL A 74 -9.55 -5.19 -13.01
N ALA A 75 -9.09 -5.21 -11.76
CA ALA A 75 -8.14 -4.23 -11.27
C ALA A 75 -6.83 -4.39 -12.04
N ALA A 76 -6.25 -3.30 -12.52
CA ALA A 76 -4.97 -3.34 -13.24
C ALA A 76 -3.76 -3.33 -12.29
N VAL A 77 -4.00 -3.23 -10.99
CA VAL A 77 -2.96 -3.24 -9.97
C VAL A 77 -3.37 -4.12 -8.80
N GLU A 78 -2.36 -4.62 -8.11
CA GLU A 78 -2.44 -5.29 -6.83
C GLU A 78 -1.82 -4.38 -5.76
N LEU A 79 -2.47 -4.28 -4.60
CA LEU A 79 -1.91 -3.64 -3.42
C LEU A 79 -1.08 -4.70 -2.67
N VAL A 80 0.24 -4.65 -2.83
CA VAL A 80 1.18 -5.62 -2.23
C VAL A 80 1.29 -5.41 -0.73
N GLY A 81 1.28 -4.14 -0.30
CA GLY A 81 1.33 -3.81 1.11
C GLY A 81 1.21 -2.32 1.39
N VAL A 82 1.00 -1.99 2.65
CA VAL A 82 0.88 -0.63 3.16
C VAL A 82 1.98 -0.36 4.19
N LEU A 83 2.74 0.70 3.96
CA LEU A 83 3.78 1.22 4.84
C LEU A 83 3.28 2.48 5.56
N VAL A 84 3.29 2.45 6.89
CA VAL A 84 3.03 3.61 7.74
C VAL A 84 4.35 4.08 8.35
N SER A 85 4.60 5.38 8.42
CA SER A 85 5.78 5.92 9.12
C SER A 85 5.38 6.48 10.47
N GLU A 86 6.01 6.03 11.55
CA GLU A 86 5.77 6.54 12.90
C GLU A 86 7.09 6.75 13.64
N SER A 87 7.07 7.60 14.67
CA SER A 87 8.23 7.86 15.51
C SER A 87 8.38 6.87 16.67
N THR A 88 7.28 6.23 17.08
CA THR A 88 7.21 5.33 18.23
C THR A 88 6.24 4.18 17.97
N THR A 89 6.48 3.04 18.61
CA THR A 89 5.63 1.84 18.52
C THR A 89 4.20 2.10 19.02
N ASP A 90 4.02 2.91 20.07
CA ASP A 90 2.70 3.17 20.67
C ASP A 90 1.66 3.70 19.66
N ARG A 91 2.12 4.41 18.64
CA ARG A 91 1.24 4.94 17.58
C ARG A 91 1.00 3.95 16.46
N ALA A 92 1.90 2.99 16.27
CA ALA A 92 1.88 2.05 15.16
C ALA A 92 0.59 1.21 15.14
N LEU A 93 0.15 0.73 16.30
CA LEU A 93 -1.08 -0.08 16.39
C LEU A 93 -2.31 0.71 15.92
N GLN A 94 -2.45 1.95 16.40
CA GLN A 94 -3.55 2.82 16.00
C GLN A 94 -3.50 3.15 14.50
N SER A 95 -2.31 3.49 13.99
CA SER A 95 -2.14 3.89 12.60
C SER A 95 -2.30 2.72 11.62
N CYS A 96 -1.92 1.50 12.00
CA CYS A 96 -2.01 0.30 11.14
C CYS A 96 -3.33 -0.46 11.26
N GLY A 97 -4.04 -0.38 12.39
CA GLY A 97 -5.12 -1.30 12.73
C GLY A 97 -6.24 -1.43 11.69
N THR A 98 -6.70 -0.32 11.10
CA THR A 98 -7.74 -0.37 10.04
C THR A 98 -7.18 -0.73 8.66
N LEU A 99 -5.89 -0.53 8.44
CA LEU A 99 -5.22 -0.77 7.17
C LEU A 99 -5.00 -2.28 6.92
N LEU A 100 -4.90 -3.08 7.99
CA LEU A 100 -4.84 -4.55 7.93
C LEU A 100 -6.01 -5.18 7.15
N THR A 101 -7.12 -4.45 7.02
CA THR A 101 -8.29 -4.90 6.24
C THR A 101 -8.08 -4.81 4.73
N LEU A 102 -7.00 -4.17 4.26
CA LEU A 102 -6.78 -3.85 2.85
C LEU A 102 -5.64 -4.67 2.23
N ALA A 103 -4.57 -4.91 2.98
CA ALA A 103 -3.36 -5.62 2.55
C ALA A 103 -2.45 -5.87 3.77
N PRO A 104 -1.35 -6.63 3.63
CA PRO A 104 -0.27 -6.64 4.60
C PRO A 104 0.15 -5.22 4.99
N CYS A 105 0.20 -4.93 6.30
CA CYS A 105 0.52 -3.60 6.80
C CYS A 105 1.76 -3.66 7.67
N ALA A 106 2.71 -2.76 7.43
CA ALA A 106 3.92 -2.62 8.21
C ALA A 106 4.15 -1.18 8.64
N VAL A 107 4.71 -0.99 9.82
CA VAL A 107 5.19 0.29 10.31
C VAL A 107 6.70 0.41 10.08
N MET A 108 7.13 1.56 9.61
CA MET A 108 8.53 1.98 9.55
C MET A 108 8.82 2.90 10.74
N LEU A 109 9.77 2.48 11.57
CA LEU A 109 10.21 3.19 12.78
C LEU A 109 11.67 3.63 12.63
N PRO A 110 12.07 4.75 13.25
CA PRO A 110 13.47 5.15 13.26
C PRO A 110 14.32 4.15 14.05
N ARG A 111 15.55 3.88 13.57
CA ARG A 111 16.53 3.09 14.31
C ARG A 111 16.93 3.79 15.60
N THR A 112 16.71 3.12 16.72
CA THR A 112 17.22 3.53 18.03
C THR A 112 18.30 2.55 18.49
N GLY A 113 19.24 3.02 19.33
CA GLY A 113 20.35 2.19 19.82
C GLY A 113 19.99 1.19 20.93
N GLU A 114 18.71 1.11 21.32
CA GLU A 114 18.24 0.23 22.40
C GLU A 114 17.58 -1.04 21.85
N SER A 115 17.64 -2.13 22.62
CA SER A 115 17.03 -3.42 22.25
C SER A 115 15.50 -3.33 22.34
N GLN A 116 14.83 -3.26 21.19
CA GLN A 116 13.37 -3.10 21.07
C GLN A 116 12.57 -4.42 21.00
N ALA A 117 13.19 -5.58 21.22
CA ALA A 117 12.54 -6.88 20.98
C ALA A 117 11.18 -7.04 21.71
N TRP A 118 11.08 -6.60 22.97
CA TRP A 118 9.81 -6.63 23.71
C TRP A 118 8.79 -5.59 23.23
N SER A 119 9.25 -4.50 22.63
CA SER A 119 8.40 -3.40 22.17
C SER A 119 7.53 -3.76 20.97
N PHE A 120 7.85 -4.85 20.24
CA PHE A 120 7.11 -5.24 19.04
C PHE A 120 6.11 -6.37 19.26
N ILE A 121 6.06 -6.96 20.46
CA ILE A 121 5.23 -8.15 20.72
C ILE A 121 3.75 -7.92 20.45
N GLU A 122 3.24 -6.72 20.73
CA GLU A 122 1.86 -6.36 20.46
C GLU A 122 1.62 -6.21 18.95
N LEU A 123 2.57 -5.63 18.22
CA LEU A 123 2.46 -5.48 16.76
C LEU A 123 2.48 -6.85 16.07
N ASP A 124 3.40 -7.72 16.47
CA ASP A 124 3.49 -9.12 16.03
C ASP A 124 2.17 -9.87 16.30
N TYR A 125 1.63 -9.75 17.52
CA TYR A 125 0.36 -10.37 17.90
C TYR A 125 -0.82 -9.96 16.99
N TYR A 126 -0.85 -8.71 16.50
CA TYR A 126 -1.91 -8.24 15.60
C TYR A 126 -1.61 -8.48 14.11
N GLY A 127 -0.41 -8.99 13.77
CA GLY A 127 0.04 -9.23 12.39
C GLY A 127 0.63 -8.00 11.70
N ILE A 128 1.02 -6.97 12.46
CA ILE A 128 1.62 -5.73 11.94
C ILE A 128 3.13 -5.93 11.79
N GLY A 129 3.62 -5.80 10.56
CA GLY A 129 5.05 -5.85 10.28
C GLY A 129 5.80 -4.64 10.85
N VAL A 130 7.07 -4.82 11.17
CA VAL A 130 7.93 -3.76 11.71
C VAL A 130 9.21 -3.70 10.91
N VAL A 131 9.48 -2.54 10.33
CA VAL A 131 10.75 -2.19 9.70
C VAL A 131 11.41 -1.10 10.52
N VAL A 132 12.67 -1.29 10.87
CA VAL A 132 13.48 -0.27 11.53
C VAL A 132 14.45 0.30 10.52
N ALA A 133 14.43 1.63 10.35
CA ALA A 133 15.17 2.28 9.28
C ALA A 133 15.98 3.49 9.77
N ASP A 134 17.10 3.73 9.11
CA ASP A 134 17.94 4.93 9.22
C ASP A 134 18.14 5.56 7.84
N GLU A 135 18.92 6.64 7.71
CA GLU A 135 19.09 7.33 6.43
C GLU A 135 19.61 6.45 5.28
N SER A 136 20.23 5.31 5.59
CA SER A 136 20.94 4.47 4.63
C SER A 136 20.37 3.05 4.48
N SER A 137 19.63 2.55 5.46
CA SER A 137 19.22 1.15 5.52
C SER A 137 17.86 0.96 6.18
N ALA A 138 17.23 -0.18 5.92
CA ALA A 138 16.02 -0.62 6.57
C ALA A 138 16.13 -2.12 6.86
N ASP A 139 15.83 -2.53 8.09
CA ASP A 139 15.85 -3.93 8.52
C ASP A 139 14.45 -4.38 8.93
N LEU A 140 14.09 -5.59 8.51
CA LEU A 140 12.87 -6.25 8.95
C LEU A 140 13.04 -6.81 10.37
N MET A 141 12.18 -6.37 11.28
CA MET A 141 12.15 -6.85 12.67
C MET A 141 11.01 -7.83 12.91
N VAL A 142 9.84 -7.57 12.31
CA VAL A 142 8.65 -8.43 12.38
C VAL A 142 8.04 -8.52 10.98
N PRO A 143 7.83 -9.73 10.42
CA PRO A 143 7.15 -9.87 9.14
C PRO A 143 5.66 -9.52 9.28
N PRO A 144 5.06 -8.80 8.32
CA PRO A 144 3.62 -8.55 8.31
C PRO A 144 2.85 -9.80 7.90
N GLU A 145 1.65 -9.98 8.46
CA GLU A 145 0.69 -10.99 8.01
C GLU A 145 -0.29 -10.41 6.98
N ASP A 146 -0.71 -11.24 6.02
CA ASP A 146 -1.84 -10.88 5.15
C ASP A 146 -3.18 -11.27 5.79
N ARG A 147 -3.78 -10.30 6.48
CA ARG A 147 -5.09 -10.45 7.12
C ARG A 147 -6.25 -9.95 6.28
N SER A 148 -5.96 -9.35 5.12
CA SER A 148 -6.99 -8.81 4.23
C SER A 148 -8.04 -9.86 3.78
N PRO A 149 -7.71 -11.16 3.59
CA PRO A 149 -8.70 -12.17 3.24
C PRO A 149 -9.77 -12.40 4.30
N GLU A 150 -9.48 -12.12 5.59
CA GLU A 150 -10.45 -12.26 6.69
C GLU A 150 -11.63 -11.29 6.55
N PHE A 151 -11.44 -10.17 5.85
CA PHE A 151 -12.44 -9.10 5.69
C PHE A 151 -13.17 -9.16 4.34
N GLY A 152 -12.60 -9.87 3.37
CA GLY A 152 -13.16 -10.02 2.03
C GLY A 152 -13.07 -8.73 1.17
N PRO A 153 -13.56 -8.79 -0.07
CA PRO A 153 -13.49 -7.66 -0.98
C PRO A 153 -14.39 -6.50 -0.49
N SER A 154 -13.87 -5.28 -0.57
CA SER A 154 -14.64 -4.08 -0.32
C SER A 154 -14.62 -3.15 -1.53
N LEU A 155 -15.71 -2.41 -1.73
CA LEU A 155 -15.75 -1.40 -2.79
C LEU A 155 -14.72 -0.29 -2.54
N PHE A 156 -14.43 0.02 -1.26
CA PHE A 156 -13.39 0.99 -0.90
C PHE A 156 -12.02 0.49 -1.36
N GLY A 157 -11.67 -0.76 -1.05
CA GLY A 157 -10.45 -1.39 -1.54
C GLY A 157 -10.40 -1.38 -3.07
N ARG A 158 -11.50 -1.70 -3.73
CA ARG A 158 -11.57 -1.67 -5.19
C ARG A 158 -11.31 -0.27 -5.78
N TRP A 159 -11.88 0.78 -5.19
CA TRP A 159 -11.64 2.15 -5.61
C TRP A 159 -10.21 2.60 -5.29
N LEU A 160 -9.67 2.21 -4.14
CA LEU A 160 -8.29 2.48 -3.78
C LEU A 160 -7.34 1.92 -4.86
N LEU A 161 -7.62 0.73 -5.40
CA LEU A 161 -6.84 0.19 -6.53
C LEU A 161 -6.92 1.07 -7.79
N GLU A 162 -8.06 1.72 -8.08
CA GLU A 162 -8.15 2.66 -9.20
C GLU A 162 -7.36 3.95 -8.95
N VAL A 163 -7.37 4.46 -7.71
CA VAL A 163 -6.53 5.60 -7.30
C VAL A 163 -5.04 5.26 -7.44
N LEU A 164 -4.63 4.09 -6.96
CA LEU A 164 -3.25 3.63 -7.03
C LEU A 164 -2.82 3.37 -8.47
N TYR A 165 -3.68 2.77 -9.30
CA TYR A 165 -3.43 2.59 -10.72
C TYR A 165 -3.16 3.92 -11.43
N GLU A 166 -3.98 4.94 -11.17
CA GLU A 166 -3.76 6.27 -11.73
C GLU A 166 -2.41 6.87 -11.31
N ARG A 167 -2.04 6.72 -10.03
CA ARG A 167 -0.76 7.23 -9.49
C ARG A 167 0.44 6.49 -10.08
N VAL A 168 0.37 5.17 -10.23
CA VAL A 168 1.43 4.37 -10.87
C VAL A 168 1.66 4.83 -12.30
N LEU A 169 0.59 4.98 -13.10
CA LEU A 169 0.72 5.46 -14.48
C LEU A 169 1.33 6.87 -14.56
N LYS A 170 0.94 7.78 -13.67
CA LYS A 170 1.53 9.13 -13.59
C LYS A 170 3.02 9.08 -13.24
N ALA A 171 3.42 8.21 -12.33
CA ALA A 171 4.82 8.02 -11.96
C ALA A 171 5.65 7.45 -13.12
N SER A 172 5.14 6.42 -13.81
CA SER A 172 5.82 5.81 -14.96
C SER A 172 6.03 6.78 -16.12
N HIS A 173 5.04 7.62 -16.44
CA HIS A 173 5.20 8.64 -17.47
C HIS A 173 6.22 9.72 -17.09
N ALA A 174 6.29 10.11 -15.81
CA ALA A 174 7.29 11.07 -15.35
C ALA A 174 8.72 10.53 -15.47
N SER A 175 8.93 9.22 -15.23
CA SER A 175 10.22 8.55 -15.40
C SER A 175 10.63 8.38 -16.87
N GLN A 176 9.70 8.40 -17.83
CA GLN A 176 10.02 8.33 -19.27
C GLN A 176 10.38 9.68 -19.90
N LEU A 177 10.07 10.79 -19.22
CA LEU A 177 10.33 12.16 -19.67
C LEU A 177 11.62 12.77 -19.10
N THR A 178 12.35 12.04 -18.24
CA THR A 178 13.61 12.44 -17.61
C THR A 178 14.76 11.63 -18.17
#